data_AF-A0A962NZ09-F1
#
_entry.id   AF-A0A962NZ09-F1
#
_cell.length_a   1.000
_cell.length_b   1.000
_cell.length_c   1.000
_cell.angle_alpha   90.00
_cell.angle_beta   90.00
_cell.angle_gamma   90.00
#
_symmetry.space_group_name_H-M   'P 1'
#
loop_
_entity.id
_entity.type
_entity.pdbx_description
1 polymer ?
#
loop_
_entity_poly.entity_id
_entity_poly.type
_entity_poly.pdbx_seq_one_letter_code
_entity_poly.pdbx_strand_id
1 'polypeptide(L)'
;AIYWHFRNKNDLFFALLDARLQRDTSPVADEIQSAISQAQNHEPMQVMAQLCGEAWARSACDHQWIRLYLEVMSQAQEPEIAQRLEGLYQHIWQLSEQFVTAMQAGGLTRQDISPQTLAKLWCVIFDGVMAAAIANPNLDVRQLAEQFMPILWQGLAPRDLSLTLP
;
A
#
# COMPACT_ATOMS: atom_id res chain seq x y z
N ALA A 1 -23.40 24.43 -7.20
CA ALA A 1 -22.14 24.61 -6.46
C ALA A 1 -20.99 23.75 -7.01
N ILE A 2 -21.22 22.50 -7.47
CA ILE A 2 -20.16 21.59 -7.97
C ILE A 2 -19.44 22.13 -9.23
N TYR A 3 -20.17 22.71 -10.19
CA TYR A 3 -19.60 23.25 -11.44
C TYR A 3 -18.70 24.49 -11.28
N TRP A 4 -18.61 25.09 -10.08
CA TRP A 4 -17.76 26.26 -9.83
C TRP A 4 -16.37 25.87 -9.29
N HIS A 5 -16.23 24.65 -8.73
CA HIS A 5 -14.97 24.17 -8.15
C HIS A 5 -14.19 23.20 -9.05
N PHE A 6 -14.82 22.63 -10.09
CA PHE A 6 -14.21 21.64 -10.97
C PHE A 6 -14.46 22.01 -12.44
N ARG A 7 -13.38 22.11 -13.24
CA ARG A 7 -13.49 22.51 -14.66
C ARG A 7 -14.01 21.37 -15.53
N ASN A 8 -13.81 20.13 -15.11
CA ASN A 8 -14.32 18.93 -15.78
C ASN A 8 -14.50 17.76 -14.79
N LYS A 9 -15.02 16.63 -15.28
CA LYS A 9 -15.25 15.39 -14.52
C LYS A 9 -13.95 14.83 -13.90
N ASN A 10 -12.82 15.00 -14.59
CA ASN A 10 -11.53 14.49 -14.15
C ASN A 10 -11.00 15.27 -12.94
N ASP A 11 -11.20 16.59 -12.89
CA ASP A 11 -10.85 17.39 -11.69
C ASP A 11 -11.61 16.91 -10.44
N LEU A 12 -12.90 16.60 -10.59
CA LEU A 12 -13.69 16.04 -9.49
C LEU A 12 -13.15 14.67 -9.06
N PHE A 13 -12.79 13.82 -10.02
CA PHE A 13 -12.21 12.51 -9.74
C PHE A 13 -10.87 12.61 -9.01
N PHE A 14 -9.95 13.45 -9.46
CA PHE A 14 -8.66 13.63 -8.78
C PHE A 14 -8.81 14.24 -7.38
N ALA A 15 -9.74 15.18 -7.18
CA ALA A 15 -10.01 15.71 -5.84
C ALA A 15 -10.60 14.65 -4.90
N LEU A 16 -11.44 13.75 -5.42
CA LEU A 16 -11.90 12.58 -4.67
C LEU A 16 -10.74 11.60 -4.40
N LEU A 17 -9.80 11.46 -5.34
CA LEU A 17 -8.62 10.63 -5.15
C LEU A 17 -7.74 11.13 -4.00
N ASP A 18 -7.39 12.41 -4.01
CA ASP A 18 -6.55 13.04 -3.00
C ASP A 18 -7.21 13.02 -1.61
N ALA A 19 -8.48 13.40 -1.52
CA ALA A 19 -9.21 13.41 -0.25
C ALA A 19 -9.27 12.02 0.38
N ARG A 20 -9.32 10.97 -0.46
CA ARG A 20 -9.40 9.60 0.01
C ARG A 20 -8.05 9.06 0.46
N LEU A 21 -6.99 9.34 -0.30
CA LEU A 21 -5.63 8.99 0.10
C LEU A 21 -5.31 9.51 1.50
N GLN A 22 -5.62 10.78 1.77
CA GLN A 22 -5.40 11.39 3.10
C GLN A 22 -6.18 10.69 4.22
N ARG A 23 -7.39 10.22 3.94
CA ARG A 23 -8.25 9.56 4.93
C ARG A 23 -7.76 8.17 5.29
N ASP A 24 -7.35 7.38 4.29
CA ASP A 24 -7.01 5.96 4.48
C ASP A 24 -5.57 5.76 4.99
N THR A 25 -4.70 6.77 4.88
CA THR A 25 -3.32 6.72 5.37
C THR A 25 -3.17 7.13 6.84
N SER A 26 -4.22 7.75 7.40
CA SER A 26 -4.26 8.22 8.80
C SER A 26 -3.99 7.13 9.86
N PRO A 27 -4.59 5.91 9.80
CA PRO A 27 -4.37 4.89 10.82
C PRO A 27 -3.07 4.07 10.64
N VAL A 28 -2.41 4.18 9.49
CA VAL A 28 -1.32 3.25 9.11
C VAL A 28 -0.09 3.40 10.00
N ALA A 29 0.22 4.63 10.45
CA ALA A 29 1.36 4.86 11.35
C ALA A 29 1.18 4.17 12.71
N ASP A 30 -0.02 4.24 13.29
CA ASP A 30 -0.33 3.59 14.56
C ASP A 30 -0.32 2.06 14.44
N GLU A 31 -0.79 1.53 13.32
CA GLU A 31 -0.74 0.10 13.01
C GLU A 31 0.68 -0.43 12.90
N ILE A 32 1.58 0.32 12.23
CA ILE A 32 2.99 -0.02 12.15
C ILE A 32 3.63 0.00 13.54
N GLN A 33 3.34 1.00 14.36
CA GLN A 33 3.88 1.07 15.72
C GLN A 33 3.39 -0.09 16.61
N SER A 34 2.12 -0.47 16.47
CA SER A 34 1.55 -1.65 17.12
C SER A 34 2.24 -2.93 16.65
N ALA A 35 2.43 -3.09 15.34
CA ALA A 35 3.13 -4.23 14.76
C ALA A 35 4.57 -4.35 15.27
N ILE A 36 5.33 -3.24 15.32
CA ILE A 36 6.69 -3.22 15.89
C ILE A 36 6.69 -3.75 17.34
N SER A 37 5.72 -3.32 18.14
CA SER A 37 5.60 -3.72 19.54
C SER A 37 5.21 -5.21 19.68
N GLN A 38 4.34 -5.71 18.79
CA GLN A 38 3.92 -7.11 18.78
C GLN A 38 5.03 -8.06 18.34
N ALA A 39 5.84 -7.67 17.35
CA ALA A 39 6.94 -8.48 16.83
C ALA A 39 8.07 -8.74 17.85
N GLN A 40 8.10 -7.99 18.97
CA GLN A 40 9.00 -8.29 20.09
C GLN A 40 8.59 -9.53 20.88
N ASN A 41 7.31 -9.89 20.84
CA ASN A 41 6.71 -10.99 21.62
C ASN A 41 6.12 -12.12 20.76
N HIS A 42 6.01 -11.90 19.45
CA HIS A 42 5.42 -12.83 18.49
C HIS A 42 6.32 -13.02 17.27
N GLU A 43 6.04 -14.05 16.47
CA GLU A 43 6.73 -14.30 15.20
C GLU A 43 6.55 -13.11 14.22
N PRO A 44 7.63 -12.39 13.83
CA PRO A 44 7.52 -11.17 13.02
C PRO A 44 6.83 -11.37 11.67
N MET A 45 6.98 -12.56 11.08
CA MET A 45 6.28 -12.93 9.84
C MET A 45 4.75 -12.91 10.01
N GLN A 46 4.24 -13.43 11.12
CA GLN A 46 2.80 -13.47 11.38
C GLN A 46 2.25 -12.06 11.61
N VAL A 47 3.00 -11.24 12.35
CA VAL A 47 2.67 -9.83 12.58
C VAL A 47 2.60 -9.07 11.25
N MET A 48 3.54 -9.30 10.34
CA MET A 48 3.52 -8.69 9.01
C MET A 48 2.37 -9.20 8.14
N ALA A 49 2.03 -10.49 8.22
CA ALA A 49 0.86 -11.04 7.52
C ALA A 49 -0.43 -10.35 7.99
N GLN A 50 -0.59 -10.18 9.30
CA GLN A 50 -1.73 -9.49 9.88
C GLN A 50 -1.79 -8.02 9.47
N LEU A 51 -0.67 -7.29 9.57
CA LEU A 51 -0.59 -5.88 9.17
C LEU A 51 -1.00 -5.69 7.71
N CYS A 52 -0.46 -6.50 6.80
CA CYS A 52 -0.85 -6.46 5.39
C CYS A 52 -2.32 -6.85 5.18
N GLY A 53 -2.80 -7.90 5.85
CA GLY A 53 -4.18 -8.37 5.74
C GLY A 53 -5.21 -7.34 6.21
N GLU A 54 -4.92 -6.61 7.29
CA GLU A 54 -5.77 -5.52 7.79
C GLU A 54 -5.79 -4.33 6.82
N ALA A 55 -4.62 -3.94 6.30
CA ALA A 55 -4.53 -2.88 5.29
C ALA A 55 -5.31 -3.25 4.02
N TRP A 56 -5.17 -4.48 3.51
CA TRP A 56 -5.89 -4.96 2.33
C TRP A 56 -7.40 -5.05 2.59
N ALA A 57 -7.82 -5.57 3.74
CA ALA A 57 -9.24 -5.70 4.08
C ALA A 57 -9.93 -4.34 4.16
N ARG A 58 -9.30 -3.35 4.82
CA ARG A 58 -9.83 -1.98 4.90
C ARG A 58 -10.06 -1.38 3.53
N SER A 59 -9.11 -1.55 2.61
CA SER A 59 -9.22 -1.00 1.26
C SER A 59 -10.19 -1.78 0.39
N ALA A 60 -10.21 -3.12 0.49
CA ALA A 60 -11.14 -3.97 -0.25
C ALA A 60 -12.62 -3.74 0.12
N CYS A 61 -12.92 -3.33 1.36
CA CYS A 61 -14.28 -2.99 1.78
C CYS A 61 -14.86 -1.77 1.04
N ASP A 62 -14.03 -0.95 0.39
CA ASP A 62 -14.49 0.20 -0.40
C ASP A 62 -14.39 -0.05 -1.91
N HIS A 63 -15.32 -0.86 -2.41
CA HIS A 63 -15.39 -1.17 -3.84
C HIS A 63 -15.63 0.06 -4.73
N GLN A 64 -16.26 1.12 -4.21
CA GLN A 64 -16.53 2.33 -5.00
C GLN A 64 -15.23 3.08 -5.28
N TRP A 65 -14.37 3.17 -4.28
CA TRP A 65 -13.05 3.76 -4.39
C TRP A 65 -12.17 3.04 -5.42
N ILE A 66 -12.01 1.73 -5.30
CA ILE A 66 -11.12 0.98 -6.19
C ILE A 66 -11.66 1.02 -7.65
N ARG A 67 -12.99 1.02 -7.84
CA ARG A 67 -13.60 1.19 -9.18
C ARG A 67 -13.30 2.56 -9.77
N LEU A 68 -13.40 3.63 -8.98
CA LEU A 68 -13.04 4.97 -9.42
C LEU A 68 -11.58 5.03 -9.85
N TYR A 69 -10.69 4.45 -9.05
CA TYR A 69 -9.27 4.38 -9.36
C TYR A 69 -9.01 3.65 -10.70
N LEU A 70 -9.63 2.47 -10.92
CA LEU A 70 -9.49 1.74 -12.19
C LEU A 70 -10.06 2.50 -13.39
N GLU A 71 -11.18 3.20 -13.22
CA GLU A 71 -11.76 4.04 -14.27
C GLU A 71 -10.76 5.13 -14.71
N VAL A 72 -10.13 5.82 -13.75
CA VAL A 72 -9.12 6.84 -14.05
C VAL A 72 -7.87 6.22 -14.69
N MET A 73 -7.42 5.07 -14.19
CA MET A 73 -6.29 4.33 -14.76
C MET A 73 -6.54 3.90 -16.21
N SER A 74 -7.77 3.54 -16.56
CA SER A 74 -8.13 3.15 -17.93
C SER A 74 -7.95 4.28 -18.96
N GLN A 75 -7.97 5.52 -18.48
CA GLN A 75 -7.84 6.74 -19.30
C GLN A 75 -6.40 7.26 -19.35
N ALA A 76 -5.41 6.51 -18.83
CA ALA A 76 -4.00 6.92 -18.80
C ALA A 76 -3.35 7.15 -20.18
N GLN A 77 -4.04 6.84 -21.29
CA GLN A 77 -3.58 7.20 -22.64
C GLN A 77 -3.71 8.70 -22.92
N GLU A 78 -4.59 9.40 -22.20
CA GLU A 78 -4.71 10.86 -22.29
C GLU A 78 -3.53 11.54 -21.55
N PRO A 79 -2.73 12.39 -22.20
CA PRO A 79 -1.51 12.93 -21.61
C PRO A 79 -1.72 13.70 -20.30
N GLU A 80 -2.82 14.44 -20.18
CA GLU A 80 -3.16 15.17 -18.96
C GLU A 80 -3.46 14.21 -17.79
N ILE A 81 -4.18 13.13 -18.04
CA ILE A 81 -4.51 12.11 -17.04
C ILE A 81 -3.25 11.33 -16.66
N ALA A 82 -2.42 10.97 -17.63
CA ALA A 82 -1.14 10.30 -17.40
C ALA A 82 -0.24 11.11 -16.45
N GLN A 83 -0.11 12.43 -16.69
CA GLN A 83 0.70 13.31 -15.85
C GLN A 83 0.16 13.43 -14.42
N ARG A 84 -1.17 13.49 -14.26
CA ARG A 84 -1.79 13.52 -12.92
C ARG A 84 -1.65 12.20 -12.18
N LEU A 85 -1.80 11.07 -12.88
CA LEU A 85 -1.56 9.73 -12.33
C LEU A 85 -0.10 9.54 -11.92
N GLU A 86 0.84 10.05 -12.70
CA GLU A 86 2.26 10.05 -12.33
C GLU A 86 2.49 10.81 -11.02
N GLY A 87 1.94 12.03 -10.89
CA GLY A 87 2.02 12.81 -9.65
C GLY A 87 1.38 12.10 -8.45
N LEU A 88 0.23 11.45 -8.66
CA LEU A 88 -0.43 10.64 -7.64
C LEU A 88 0.44 9.47 -7.17
N TYR A 89 1.02 8.72 -8.11
CA TYR A 89 1.91 7.60 -7.79
C TYR A 89 3.19 8.05 -7.09
N GLN A 90 3.78 9.18 -7.50
CA GLN A 90 4.92 9.77 -6.80
C GLN A 90 4.57 10.08 -5.34
N HIS A 91 3.39 10.64 -5.09
CA HIS A 91 2.92 10.91 -3.73
C HIS A 91 2.69 9.63 -2.92
N ILE A 92 2.04 8.62 -3.51
CA ILE A 92 1.80 7.30 -2.89
C ILE A 92 3.14 6.63 -2.53
N TRP A 93 4.13 6.67 -3.43
CA TRP A 93 5.44 6.09 -3.17
C TRP A 93 6.18 6.83 -2.06
N GLN A 94 6.14 8.16 -2.03
CA GLN A 94 6.75 8.94 -0.94
C GLN A 94 6.13 8.62 0.42
N LEU A 95 4.81 8.47 0.46
CA LEU A 95 4.12 8.11 1.69
C LEU A 95 4.44 6.67 2.13
N SER A 96 4.44 5.74 1.17
CA SER A 96 4.80 4.34 1.42
C SER A 96 6.25 4.19 1.86
N GLU A 97 7.15 5.04 1.37
CA GLU A 97 8.54 5.11 1.80
C GLU A 97 8.68 5.49 3.27
N GLN A 98 7.84 6.40 3.78
CA GLN A 98 7.82 6.76 5.21
C GLN A 98 7.40 5.56 6.06
N PHE A 99 6.38 4.82 5.63
CA PHE A 99 5.95 3.60 6.31
C PHE A 99 7.02 2.51 6.31
N VAL A 100 7.66 2.27 5.17
CA VAL A 100 8.79 1.32 5.08
C VAL A 100 9.95 1.74 5.97
N THR A 101 10.27 3.04 6.01
CA THR A 101 11.32 3.56 6.88
C THR A 101 11.02 3.27 8.35
N ALA A 102 9.78 3.48 8.79
CA ALA A 102 9.35 3.14 10.14
C ALA A 102 9.43 1.63 10.42
N MET A 103 8.98 0.79 9.48
CA MET A 103 9.07 -0.68 9.59
C MET A 103 10.53 -1.16 9.68
N GLN A 104 11.44 -0.58 8.87
CA GLN A 104 12.86 -0.90 8.89
C GLN A 104 13.52 -0.47 10.21
N ALA A 105 13.24 0.74 10.68
CA ALA A 105 13.75 1.26 11.95
C ALA A 105 13.26 0.42 13.14
N GLY A 106 12.01 -0.06 13.09
CA GLY A 106 11.44 -0.97 14.06
C GLY A 106 11.85 -2.44 13.92
N GLY A 107 12.71 -2.77 12.96
CA GLY A 107 13.21 -4.13 12.75
C GLY A 107 12.17 -5.12 12.20
N LEU A 108 11.06 -4.65 11.61
CA LEU A 108 10.04 -5.50 10.99
C LEU A 108 10.46 -6.03 9.61
N THR A 109 11.31 -5.29 8.90
CA THR A 109 11.78 -5.65 7.56
C THR A 109 13.27 -5.38 7.42
N ARG A 110 13.89 -6.02 6.41
CA ARG A 110 15.30 -5.87 6.09
C ARG A 110 15.71 -4.42 5.81
N GLN A 111 16.92 -4.06 6.25
CA GLN A 111 17.46 -2.69 6.16
C GLN A 111 18.49 -2.53 5.02
N ASP A 112 18.89 -3.63 4.38
CA ASP A 112 19.87 -3.65 3.28
C ASP A 112 19.27 -3.31 1.90
N ILE A 113 17.96 -3.05 1.84
CA ILE A 113 17.28 -2.51 0.66
C ILE A 113 16.81 -1.10 0.95
N SER A 114 16.94 -0.20 -0.03
CA SER A 114 16.45 1.17 0.13
C SER A 114 14.93 1.19 0.42
N PRO A 115 14.47 2.04 1.36
CA PRO A 115 13.05 2.13 1.72
C PRO A 115 12.17 2.40 0.49
N GLN A 116 12.64 3.23 -0.44
CA GLN A 116 11.94 3.55 -1.69
C GLN A 116 11.71 2.32 -2.59
N THR A 117 12.67 1.40 -2.68
CA THR A 117 12.54 0.19 -3.50
C THR A 117 11.49 -0.75 -2.91
N LEU A 118 11.53 -0.96 -1.59
CA LEU A 118 10.54 -1.76 -0.89
C LEU A 118 9.14 -1.11 -0.95
N ALA A 119 9.05 0.21 -0.85
CA ALA A 119 7.79 0.94 -1.00
C ALA A 119 7.14 0.68 -2.36
N LYS A 120 7.92 0.77 -3.45
CA LYS A 120 7.42 0.45 -4.80
C LYS A 120 6.95 -0.99 -4.92
N LEU A 121 7.70 -1.95 -4.38
CA LEU A 121 7.30 -3.36 -4.37
C LEU A 121 5.95 -3.54 -3.66
N TRP A 122 5.81 -2.94 -2.47
CA TRP A 122 4.57 -3.01 -1.71
C TRP A 122 3.38 -2.39 -2.43
N CYS A 123 3.55 -1.21 -3.04
CA CYS A 123 2.50 -0.57 -3.82
C CYS A 123 2.04 -1.46 -4.99
N VAL A 124 2.96 -2.07 -5.73
CA VAL A 124 2.60 -2.94 -6.87
C VAL A 124 1.87 -4.19 -6.42
N ILE A 125 2.30 -4.81 -5.30
CA ILE A 125 1.58 -5.95 -4.71
C ILE A 125 0.18 -5.52 -4.28
N PHE A 126 0.07 -4.37 -3.60
CA PHE A 126 -1.19 -3.82 -3.14
C PHE A 126 -2.16 -3.57 -4.30
N ASP A 127 -1.70 -2.92 -5.38
CA ASP A 127 -2.49 -2.68 -6.59
C ASP A 127 -3.03 -3.99 -7.18
N GLY A 128 -2.18 -5.02 -7.25
CA GLY A 128 -2.57 -6.35 -7.72
C GLY A 128 -3.63 -7.02 -6.85
N VAL A 129 -3.51 -6.94 -5.52
CA VAL A 129 -4.50 -7.47 -4.58
C VAL A 129 -5.82 -6.72 -4.70
N MET A 130 -5.80 -5.39 -4.81
CA MET A 130 -7.01 -4.59 -4.97
C MET A 130 -7.73 -4.89 -6.29
N ALA A 131 -6.99 -5.06 -7.38
CA ALA A 131 -7.56 -5.49 -8.66
C ALA A 131 -8.20 -6.88 -8.56
N ALA A 132 -7.54 -7.83 -7.87
CA ALA A 132 -8.09 -9.18 -7.65
C ALA A 132 -9.37 -9.15 -6.78
N ALA A 133 -9.40 -8.31 -5.74
CA ALA A 133 -10.56 -8.14 -4.87
C ALA A 133 -11.76 -7.50 -5.60
N ILE A 134 -11.51 -6.63 -6.57
CA ILE A 134 -12.58 -6.14 -7.48
C ILE A 134 -13.11 -7.27 -8.35
N ALA A 135 -12.21 -8.04 -8.97
CA ALA A 135 -12.58 -9.08 -9.92
C ALA A 135 -13.32 -10.24 -9.23
N ASN A 136 -13.00 -10.50 -7.97
CA ASN A 136 -13.65 -11.50 -7.13
C ASN A 136 -14.06 -10.87 -5.78
N PRO A 137 -15.30 -10.38 -5.65
CA PRO A 137 -15.80 -9.78 -4.40
C PRO A 137 -15.82 -10.73 -3.19
N ASN A 138 -15.76 -12.05 -3.42
CA ASN A 138 -15.71 -13.05 -2.36
C ASN A 138 -14.26 -13.44 -1.99
N LEU A 139 -13.25 -12.79 -2.58
CA LEU A 139 -11.85 -13.04 -2.27
C LEU A 139 -11.57 -12.65 -0.82
N ASP A 140 -11.09 -13.61 -0.03
CA ASP A 140 -10.59 -13.34 1.31
C ASP A 140 -9.16 -12.79 1.23
N VAL A 141 -9.05 -11.45 1.24
CA VAL A 141 -7.75 -10.77 1.19
C VAL A 141 -6.92 -10.98 2.45
N ARG A 142 -7.53 -11.30 3.60
CA ARG A 142 -6.78 -11.61 4.83
C ARG A 142 -6.11 -12.96 4.69
N GLN A 143 -6.87 -13.96 4.24
CA GLN A 143 -6.32 -15.28 3.92
C GLN A 143 -5.23 -15.18 2.84
N LEU A 144 -5.41 -14.31 1.84
CA LEU A 144 -4.38 -14.08 0.82
C LEU A 144 -3.07 -13.56 1.43
N ALA A 145 -3.15 -12.66 2.41
CA ALA A 145 -1.98 -12.12 3.09
C ALA A 145 -1.24 -13.22 3.87
N GLU A 146 -1.99 -14.08 4.57
CA GLU A 146 -1.43 -15.25 5.28
C GLU A 146 -0.74 -16.23 4.33
N GLN A 147 -1.28 -16.44 3.13
CA GLN A 147 -0.70 -17.34 2.12
C GLN A 147 0.52 -16.73 1.42
N PHE A 148 0.50 -15.43 1.15
CA PHE A 148 1.57 -14.74 0.42
C PHE A 148 2.75 -14.41 1.33
N MET A 149 2.50 -14.09 2.60
CA MET A 149 3.55 -13.63 3.49
C MET A 149 4.72 -14.62 3.62
N PRO A 150 4.53 -15.94 3.81
CA PRO A 150 5.66 -16.88 3.87
C PRO A 150 6.55 -16.88 2.62
N ILE A 151 5.96 -16.63 1.45
CA ILE A 151 6.69 -16.54 0.17
C ILE A 151 7.48 -15.23 0.12
N LEU A 152 6.81 -14.11 0.42
CA LEU A 152 7.42 -12.78 0.41
C LEU A 152 8.47 -12.62 1.52
N TRP A 153 8.30 -13.31 2.65
CA TRP A 153 9.13 -13.19 3.84
C TRP A 153 10.59 -13.52 3.56
N GLN A 154 10.87 -14.48 2.68
CA GLN A 154 12.24 -14.81 2.27
C GLN A 154 12.99 -13.60 1.68
N GLY A 155 12.25 -12.70 1.02
CA GLY A 155 12.77 -11.46 0.45
C GLY A 155 12.71 -10.25 1.39
N LEU A 156 11.92 -10.30 2.46
CA LEU A 156 11.58 -9.14 3.30
C LEU A 156 12.07 -9.21 4.75
N ALA A 157 12.27 -10.43 5.26
CA ALA A 157 12.64 -10.67 6.65
C ALA A 157 13.90 -9.88 7.04
N PRO A 158 13.98 -9.34 8.26
CA PRO A 158 15.19 -8.73 8.78
C PRO A 158 16.40 -9.64 8.56
N ARG A 159 17.48 -9.07 8.00
CA ARG A 159 18.73 -9.79 7.79
C ARG A 159 19.74 -9.31 8.81
N ASP A 160 20.40 -10.27 9.45
CA ASP A 160 21.55 -9.96 10.27
C ASP A 160 22.75 -9.67 9.35
N LEU A 161 23.07 -8.39 9.22
CA LEU A 161 24.19 -7.91 8.40
C LEU A 161 25.54 -8.43 8.92
N SER A 162 25.61 -8.93 10.16
CA SER A 162 26.83 -9.49 10.75
C SER A 162 27.14 -10.92 10.26
N LEU A 163 26.18 -11.62 9.65
CA LEU A 163 26.34 -13.01 9.16
C LEU A 163 26.65 -13.11 7.66
N THR A 164 26.73 -11.98 6.95
CA THR A 164 26.95 -11.93 5.48
C THR A 164 28.35 -11.51 5.05
N LEU A 165 29.31 -11.38 5.96
CA LEU A 165 30.72 -11.19 5.59
C LEU A 165 31.43 -12.56 5.47
N PRO A 166 31.98 -12.92 4.29
CA PRO A 166 32.94 -14.01 4.17
C PRO A 166 34.30 -13.67 4.80
#